data_AF-A0A528UEH3-F1
#
_entry.id   AF-A0A528UEH3-F1
#
_cell.length_a   1.000
_cell.length_b   1.000
_cell.length_c   1.000
_cell.angle_alpha   90.00
_cell.angle_beta   90.00
_cell.angle_gamma   90.00
#
_symmetry.space_group_name_H-M   'P 1'
#
loop_
_entity.id
_entity.type
_entity.pdbx_description
1 polymer ?
#
loop_
_entity_poly.entity_id
_entity_poly.type
_entity_poly.pdbx_seq_one_letter_code
_entity_poly.pdbx_strand_id
1 'polypeptide(L)'
;MDDNNDLFGTMDKQSQPVRATARLADPLVQAAKRPASRDGSESYSAADIEVLEGLEPVRRRPGMYIGGTDDKAMHHLFAEVIDNSMDEAVAGHATFIDVELSADGYLAVTDNGRGIPVDPHPKFKKPALEVIMTTLHSGGKFDSKVYETSGGLHGVGVSVVNALSDHLEVEVARGRQLYRQRFSRGVPVTGLEQLGEVHNRRGTRIRFHPDEQIFGKGAAFEPARLYRMTRSKAYLFGGVEIRWTCDPSLIKEKDTTPAKAEFHFPGGLKDYLKASLGDEFQVTREIFAGKSDRQGGHGSLEWAVTWFGGDGFLNSYCNTIPTGEGGTHEAGFRNVLTRGLRAYADLVGNKRASIVTSEDVMISAAGMLSV
;
A
#
# COMPACT_ATOMS: atom_id res chain seq x y z
N MET A 1 -32.85 -42.80 -24.89
CA MET A 1 -31.40 -42.58 -24.84
C MET A 1 -31.20 -41.29 -24.10
N ASP A 2 -30.89 -41.49 -22.81
CA ASP A 2 -30.01 -40.72 -21.92
C ASP A 2 -30.40 -39.26 -21.65
N ASP A 3 -30.32 -38.71 -20.44
CA ASP A 3 -29.98 -39.23 -19.12
C ASP A 3 -30.51 -38.17 -18.14
N ASN A 4 -31.30 -38.57 -17.14
CA ASN A 4 -31.84 -37.65 -16.14
C ASN A 4 -31.10 -37.91 -14.81
N ASN A 5 -30.07 -37.11 -14.53
CA ASN A 5 -29.25 -37.22 -13.34
C ASN A 5 -29.83 -36.33 -12.23
N ASP A 6 -30.78 -36.88 -11.47
CA ASP A 6 -31.29 -36.24 -10.26
C ASP A 6 -30.49 -36.73 -9.05
N LEU A 7 -29.63 -35.85 -8.56
CA LEU A 7 -28.56 -36.13 -7.60
C LEU A 7 -28.93 -35.67 -6.19
N PHE A 8 -30.21 -35.73 -5.80
CA PHE A 8 -30.61 -35.53 -4.39
C PHE A 8 -31.84 -36.39 -4.01
N GLY A 9 -31.58 -37.53 -3.36
CA GLY A 9 -32.63 -38.40 -2.82
C GLY A 9 -32.15 -39.35 -1.72
N THR A 10 -32.24 -38.87 -0.48
CA THR A 10 -32.70 -39.58 0.74
C THR A 10 -32.21 -41.01 1.06
N MET A 11 -31.62 -41.21 2.24
CA MET A 11 -32.29 -41.86 3.39
C MET A 11 -31.36 -42.04 4.61
N ASP A 12 -32.01 -42.11 5.76
CA ASP A 12 -31.50 -42.01 7.12
C ASP A 12 -31.62 -43.37 7.84
N LYS A 13 -30.77 -43.59 8.87
CA LYS A 13 -30.89 -44.48 10.07
C LYS A 13 -29.99 -45.74 10.29
N GLN A 14 -29.19 -45.61 11.37
CA GLN A 14 -28.91 -46.51 12.53
C GLN A 14 -28.10 -47.81 12.32
N SER A 15 -26.99 -48.09 13.05
CA SER A 15 -26.96 -48.37 14.51
C SER A 15 -25.54 -48.63 15.09
N GLN A 16 -25.16 -47.89 16.16
CA GLN A 16 -24.50 -48.23 17.45
C GLN A 16 -23.16 -49.05 17.60
N PRO A 17 -22.46 -48.96 18.77
CA PRO A 17 -21.03 -48.59 18.85
C PRO A 17 -20.06 -49.69 19.35
N VAL A 18 -18.74 -49.50 19.19
CA VAL A 18 -17.72 -50.34 19.86
C VAL A 18 -16.67 -49.52 20.62
N ARG A 19 -16.83 -49.61 21.94
CA ARG A 19 -15.95 -49.54 23.10
C ARG A 19 -14.44 -49.24 22.93
N ALA A 20 -13.97 -48.32 23.77
CA ALA A 20 -12.58 -48.04 24.08
C ALA A 20 -11.91 -49.12 24.95
N THR A 21 -10.60 -49.34 24.74
CA THR A 21 -9.67 -49.85 25.75
C THR A 21 -8.34 -49.09 25.68
N ALA A 22 -7.85 -48.69 26.85
CA ALA A 22 -6.65 -47.90 27.05
C ALA A 22 -5.43 -48.79 27.35
N ARG A 23 -4.29 -48.35 26.81
CA ARG A 23 -2.87 -48.45 27.22
C ARG A 23 -2.42 -49.53 28.22
N LEU A 24 -1.30 -50.18 27.87
CA LEU A 24 -0.20 -50.51 28.80
C LEU A 24 1.15 -50.09 28.19
N ALA A 25 2.09 -49.80 29.08
CA ALA A 25 3.24 -48.90 28.91
C ALA A 25 4.54 -49.52 28.36
N ASP A 26 5.43 -48.62 27.94
CA ASP A 26 6.87 -48.71 27.59
C ASP A 26 7.72 -49.56 28.57
N PRO A 27 8.87 -50.17 28.15
CA PRO A 27 10.09 -49.37 27.96
C PRO A 27 11.12 -49.83 26.89
N LEU A 28 11.74 -48.83 26.27
CA LEU A 28 13.11 -48.75 25.72
C LEU A 28 14.09 -49.87 26.14
N VAL A 29 14.82 -50.46 25.17
CA VAL A 29 16.31 -50.59 25.15
C VAL A 29 16.81 -51.14 23.77
N GLN A 30 17.87 -50.50 23.27
CA GLN A 30 18.90 -50.94 22.30
C GLN A 30 18.68 -50.80 20.78
N ALA A 31 19.15 -49.64 20.29
CA ALA A 31 20.24 -49.45 19.32
C ALA A 31 20.38 -50.40 18.09
N ALA A 32 20.14 -49.76 16.93
CA ALA A 32 20.95 -49.80 15.71
C ALA A 32 21.07 -51.13 14.92
N LYS A 33 20.19 -51.28 13.94
CA LYS A 33 20.53 -51.85 12.62
C LYS A 33 20.30 -50.80 11.54
N ARG A 34 21.36 -50.48 10.77
CA ARG A 34 21.26 -49.69 9.53
C ARG A 34 20.31 -50.40 8.56
N PRO A 35 19.39 -49.72 7.87
CA PRO A 35 18.99 -50.13 6.55
C PRO A 35 19.91 -49.51 5.51
N ALA A 36 20.29 -50.37 4.58
CA ALA A 36 21.03 -50.07 3.38
C ALA A 36 20.17 -49.32 2.35
N SER A 37 20.87 -48.76 1.37
CA SER A 37 20.45 -48.38 0.01
C SER A 37 19.16 -47.56 -0.15
N ARG A 38 19.38 -46.31 -0.59
CA ARG A 38 18.40 -45.43 -1.22
C ARG A 38 17.85 -46.09 -2.48
N ASP A 39 16.67 -46.67 -2.40
CA ASP A 39 15.81 -46.87 -3.57
C ASP A 39 14.98 -45.60 -3.77
N GLY A 40 15.07 -45.04 -4.98
CA GLY A 40 14.41 -43.82 -5.41
C GLY A 40 12.91 -43.98 -5.66
N SER A 41 12.15 -44.39 -4.65
CA SER A 41 10.74 -44.04 -4.54
C SER A 41 10.63 -42.84 -3.61
N GLU A 42 10.69 -41.63 -4.18
CA GLU A 42 10.38 -40.41 -3.43
C GLU A 42 8.96 -40.55 -2.88
N SER A 43 8.86 -40.85 -1.58
CA SER A 43 7.60 -40.96 -0.88
C SER A 43 7.05 -39.56 -0.63
N TYR A 44 6.62 -38.87 -1.68
CA TYR A 44 5.82 -37.67 -1.53
C TYR A 44 4.49 -38.06 -0.88
N SER A 45 4.30 -37.57 0.34
CA SER A 45 3.23 -37.93 1.23
C SER A 45 2.55 -36.67 1.77
N ALA A 46 1.44 -36.85 2.49
CA ALA A 46 0.78 -35.74 3.15
C ALA A 46 1.71 -35.00 4.16
N ALA A 47 2.76 -35.65 4.66
CA ALA A 47 3.72 -35.03 5.58
C ALA A 47 4.67 -34.05 4.88
N ASP A 48 4.80 -34.10 3.55
CA ASP A 48 5.63 -33.18 2.76
C ASP A 48 4.85 -31.92 2.36
N ILE A 49 3.56 -31.83 2.70
CA ILE A 49 2.73 -30.64 2.51
C ILE A 49 2.91 -29.71 3.70
N GLU A 50 3.64 -28.61 3.49
CA GLU A 50 3.77 -27.54 4.47
C GLU A 50 2.66 -26.50 4.29
N VAL A 51 1.97 -26.17 5.40
CA VAL A 51 0.97 -25.08 5.44
C VAL A 51 1.56 -23.94 6.27
N LEU A 52 1.79 -22.81 5.60
CA LEU A 52 2.28 -21.60 6.24
C LEU A 52 1.11 -20.79 6.79
N GLU A 53 1.13 -20.49 8.09
CA GLU A 53 0.03 -19.80 8.77
C GLU A 53 0.31 -18.32 9.02
N GLY A 54 -0.75 -17.53 9.17
CA GLY A 54 -0.67 -16.10 9.50
C GLY A 54 0.15 -15.30 8.49
N LEU A 55 1.26 -14.72 8.95
CA LEU A 55 2.15 -13.87 8.15
C LEU A 55 3.45 -14.57 7.72
N GLU A 56 3.62 -15.86 8.04
CA GLU A 56 4.78 -16.62 7.59
C GLU A 56 4.95 -16.65 6.05
N PRO A 57 3.87 -16.80 5.23
CA PRO A 57 4.01 -16.74 3.78
C PRO A 57 4.65 -15.43 3.28
N VAL A 58 4.36 -14.30 3.93
CA VAL A 58 4.91 -12.99 3.58
C VAL A 58 6.41 -12.96 3.78
N ARG A 59 6.88 -13.44 4.93
CA ARG A 59 8.32 -13.48 5.24
C ARG A 59 9.08 -14.47 4.38
N ARG A 60 8.46 -15.58 3.99
CA ARG A 60 9.06 -16.59 3.10
C ARG A 60 9.14 -16.12 1.65
N ARG A 61 8.15 -15.36 1.19
CA ARG A 61 8.06 -14.89 -0.20
C ARG A 61 7.72 -13.39 -0.26
N PRO A 62 8.59 -12.51 0.27
CA PRO A 62 8.33 -11.06 0.32
C PRO A 62 8.12 -10.47 -1.08
N GLY A 63 8.82 -11.00 -2.10
CA GLY A 63 8.67 -10.56 -3.48
C GLY A 63 7.26 -10.66 -4.04
N MET A 64 6.43 -11.59 -3.55
CA MET A 64 5.03 -11.70 -3.96
C MET A 64 4.16 -10.54 -3.45
N TYR A 65 4.58 -9.88 -2.36
CA TYR A 65 3.80 -8.83 -1.70
C TYR A 65 4.35 -7.43 -1.95
N ILE A 66 5.67 -7.27 -1.98
CA ILE A 66 6.34 -5.95 -2.12
C ILE A 66 7.27 -5.86 -3.33
N GLY A 67 7.22 -6.86 -4.23
CA GLY A 67 7.98 -6.85 -5.49
C GLY A 67 9.47 -7.19 -5.39
N GLY A 68 10.01 -7.39 -4.18
CA GLY A 68 11.39 -7.85 -3.98
C GLY A 68 11.84 -7.74 -2.53
N THR A 69 13.16 -7.69 -2.33
CA THR A 69 13.82 -7.40 -1.04
C THR A 69 14.96 -6.40 -1.21
N ASP A 70 14.97 -5.67 -2.33
CA ASP A 70 15.94 -4.61 -2.59
C ASP A 70 15.52 -3.30 -1.89
N ASP A 71 16.34 -2.25 -2.09
CA ASP A 71 16.06 -0.93 -1.54
C ASP A 71 14.68 -0.39 -1.97
N LYS A 72 14.25 -0.67 -3.21
CA LYS A 72 12.93 -0.27 -3.71
C LYS A 72 11.79 -0.96 -2.99
N ALA A 73 11.89 -2.26 -2.78
CA ALA A 73 10.91 -3.04 -2.05
C ALA A 73 10.84 -2.60 -0.58
N MET A 74 11.98 -2.30 0.05
CA MET A 74 12.02 -1.78 1.43
C MET A 74 11.27 -0.44 1.56
N HIS A 75 11.52 0.51 0.65
CA HIS A 75 10.78 1.78 0.64
C HIS A 75 9.30 1.62 0.30
N HIS A 76 8.89 0.50 -0.29
CA HIS A 76 7.48 0.19 -0.49
C HIS A 76 6.75 -0.04 0.85
N LEU A 77 7.44 -0.45 1.91
CA LEU A 77 6.85 -0.53 3.25
C LEU A 77 6.34 0.84 3.71
N PHE A 78 7.08 1.92 3.41
CA PHE A 78 6.62 3.28 3.67
C PHE A 78 5.37 3.62 2.86
N ALA A 79 5.35 3.29 1.57
CA ALA A 79 4.21 3.53 0.70
C ALA A 79 2.93 2.92 1.30
N GLU A 80 2.97 1.65 1.69
CA GLU A 80 1.83 0.96 2.32
C GLU A 80 1.31 1.66 3.58
N VAL A 81 2.19 2.23 4.40
CA VAL A 81 1.78 2.95 5.61
C VAL A 81 1.18 4.32 5.27
N ILE A 82 1.88 5.13 4.47
CA ILE A 82 1.39 6.48 4.13
C ILE A 82 0.12 6.44 3.28
N ASP A 83 -0.07 5.41 2.46
CA ASP A 83 -1.27 5.23 1.64
C ASP A 83 -2.51 5.02 2.53
N ASN A 84 -2.37 4.32 3.65
CA ASN A 84 -3.46 4.19 4.61
C ASN A 84 -3.84 5.53 5.26
N SER A 85 -2.85 6.39 5.56
CA SER A 85 -3.10 7.75 6.06
C SER A 85 -3.69 8.66 4.98
N MET A 86 -3.25 8.54 3.73
CA MET A 86 -3.83 9.25 2.59
C MET A 86 -5.28 8.84 2.34
N ASP A 87 -5.63 7.57 2.53
CA ASP A 87 -7.02 7.11 2.40
C ASP A 87 -7.95 7.76 3.45
N GLU A 88 -7.46 8.04 4.66
CA GLU A 88 -8.20 8.84 5.65
C GLU A 88 -8.32 10.31 5.24
N ALA A 89 -7.32 10.87 4.55
CA ALA A 89 -7.38 12.25 4.03
C ALA A 89 -8.35 12.38 2.85
N VAL A 90 -8.29 11.46 1.89
CA VAL A 90 -9.20 11.38 0.73
C VAL A 90 -10.65 11.18 1.19
N ALA A 91 -10.88 10.40 2.26
CA ALA A 91 -12.18 10.25 2.88
C ALA A 91 -12.64 11.47 3.70
N GLY A 92 -11.83 12.54 3.79
CA GLY A 92 -12.16 13.78 4.50
C GLY A 92 -12.04 13.69 6.02
N HIS A 93 -11.35 12.68 6.56
CA HIS A 93 -11.19 12.46 7.99
C HIS A 93 -9.85 12.97 8.54
N ALA A 94 -8.79 12.90 7.73
CA ALA A 94 -7.48 13.47 8.06
C ALA A 94 -7.28 14.81 7.35
N THR A 95 -6.68 15.76 8.06
CA THR A 95 -6.27 17.07 7.53
C THR A 95 -4.75 17.22 7.54
N PHE A 96 -4.03 16.40 8.31
CA PHE A 96 -2.58 16.37 8.28
C PHE A 96 -2.03 14.94 8.40
N ILE A 97 -0.80 14.78 7.90
CA ILE A 97 0.02 13.58 8.05
C ILE A 97 1.44 14.01 8.44
N ASP A 98 2.00 13.42 9.49
CA ASP A 98 3.40 13.57 9.89
C ASP A 98 4.20 12.34 9.46
N VAL A 99 5.34 12.55 8.83
CA VAL A 99 6.32 11.52 8.48
C VAL A 99 7.63 11.83 9.18
N GLU A 100 8.14 10.89 9.96
CA GLU A 100 9.34 11.04 10.78
C GLU A 100 10.32 9.89 10.53
N LEU A 101 11.57 10.21 10.16
CA LEU A 101 12.68 9.25 10.14
C LEU A 101 13.66 9.59 11.27
N SER A 102 13.74 8.73 12.29
CA SER A 102 14.59 8.96 13.47
C SER A 102 15.99 8.36 13.33
N ALA A 103 16.96 8.87 14.11
CA ALA A 103 18.38 8.48 14.04
C ALA A 103 18.64 6.97 14.22
N ASP A 104 17.75 6.27 14.93
CA ASP A 104 17.78 4.84 15.15
C ASP A 104 17.17 4.02 13.99
N GLY A 105 16.89 4.65 12.85
CA GLY A 105 16.43 3.99 11.62
C GLY A 105 14.93 3.71 11.56
N TYR A 106 14.16 4.14 12.57
CA TYR A 106 12.71 3.95 12.55
C TYR A 106 12.02 5.00 11.71
N LEU A 107 11.03 4.53 10.95
CA LEU A 107 10.12 5.38 10.19
C LEU A 107 8.77 5.39 10.89
N ALA A 108 8.23 6.58 11.13
CA ALA A 108 6.89 6.76 11.67
C ALA A 108 6.01 7.58 10.73
N VAL A 109 4.75 7.17 10.60
CA VAL A 109 3.70 7.93 9.93
C VAL A 109 2.57 8.13 10.93
N THR A 110 2.15 9.38 11.11
CA THR A 110 1.04 9.75 12.00
C THR A 110 0.00 10.53 11.21
N ASP A 111 -1.26 10.13 11.26
CA ASP A 111 -2.38 10.90 10.76
C ASP A 111 -3.30 11.35 11.88
N ASN A 112 -4.13 12.35 11.59
CA ASN A 112 -5.26 12.73 12.43
C ASN A 112 -6.60 12.23 11.89
N GLY A 113 -6.64 11.05 11.31
CA GLY A 113 -7.86 10.41 10.83
C GLY A 113 -8.75 9.89 11.98
N ARG A 114 -9.62 8.93 11.65
CA ARG A 114 -10.55 8.29 12.60
C ARG A 114 -9.85 7.40 13.63
N GLY A 115 -8.65 6.91 13.32
CA GLY A 115 -7.93 5.92 14.11
C GLY A 115 -8.43 4.49 13.84
N ILE A 116 -7.49 3.55 13.72
CA ILE A 116 -7.78 2.11 13.57
C ILE A 116 -8.75 1.65 14.68
N PRO A 117 -9.80 0.85 14.35
CA PRO A 117 -10.69 0.31 15.37
C PRO A 117 -9.94 -0.54 16.40
N VAL A 118 -10.21 -0.31 17.68
CA VAL A 118 -9.59 -1.02 18.81
C VAL A 118 -10.52 -2.03 19.47
N ASP A 119 -11.82 -1.94 19.16
CA ASP A 119 -12.84 -2.82 19.71
C ASP A 119 -12.60 -4.28 19.30
N PRO A 120 -13.05 -5.27 20.11
CA PRO A 120 -12.96 -6.66 19.75
C PRO A 120 -13.66 -6.99 18.44
N HIS A 121 -12.94 -7.61 17.50
CA HIS A 121 -13.48 -8.02 16.21
C HIS A 121 -14.58 -9.09 16.40
N PRO A 122 -15.75 -8.98 15.72
CA PRO A 122 -16.89 -9.88 15.94
C PRO A 122 -16.57 -11.38 15.79
N LYS A 123 -15.74 -11.74 14.80
CA LYS A 123 -15.30 -13.12 14.53
C LYS A 123 -14.11 -13.58 15.39
N PHE A 124 -13.01 -12.83 15.38
CA PHE A 124 -11.75 -13.23 16.04
C PHE A 124 -11.70 -12.95 17.55
N LYS A 125 -12.62 -12.13 18.08
CA LYS A 125 -12.69 -11.74 19.51
C LYS A 125 -11.40 -11.12 20.08
N LYS A 126 -10.51 -10.70 19.21
CA LYS A 126 -9.29 -9.93 19.48
C LYS A 126 -9.49 -8.48 19.05
N PRO A 127 -8.72 -7.51 19.57
CA PRO A 127 -8.77 -6.12 19.09
C PRO A 127 -8.67 -6.07 17.56
N ALA A 128 -9.53 -5.28 16.91
CA ALA A 128 -9.52 -5.17 15.45
C ALA A 128 -8.15 -4.67 14.93
N LEU A 129 -7.45 -3.83 15.68
CA LEU A 129 -6.04 -3.46 15.44
C LEU A 129 -5.16 -4.70 15.29
N GLU A 130 -5.18 -5.63 16.25
CA GLU A 130 -4.38 -6.85 16.15
C GLU A 130 -4.75 -7.66 14.91
N VAL A 131 -6.04 -7.81 14.63
CA VAL A 131 -6.52 -8.58 13.47
C VAL A 131 -5.95 -8.03 12.16
N ILE A 132 -6.02 -6.72 11.94
CA ILE A 132 -5.50 -6.11 10.70
C ILE A 132 -3.99 -6.17 10.59
N MET A 133 -3.29 -6.19 11.73
CA MET A 133 -1.83 -6.26 11.78
C MET A 133 -1.30 -7.68 11.59
N THR A 134 -2.08 -8.73 11.90
CA THR A 134 -1.61 -10.12 11.89
C THR A 134 -2.30 -11.02 10.86
N THR A 135 -3.28 -10.50 10.11
CA THR A 135 -4.11 -11.32 9.20
C THR A 135 -4.10 -10.72 7.80
N LEU A 136 -3.69 -11.51 6.81
CA LEU A 136 -3.85 -11.13 5.40
C LEU A 136 -5.32 -11.07 5.02
N HIS A 137 -5.62 -10.24 4.02
CA HIS A 137 -6.98 -10.03 3.51
C HIS A 137 -7.96 -9.61 4.61
N SER A 138 -7.51 -8.69 5.45
CA SER A 138 -8.34 -8.09 6.49
C SER A 138 -8.27 -6.56 6.41
N GLY A 139 -9.42 -5.90 6.55
CA GLY A 139 -9.52 -4.46 6.37
C GLY A 139 -10.95 -3.98 6.14
N GLY A 140 -11.16 -2.67 6.22
CA GLY A 140 -12.45 -2.02 5.97
C GLY A 140 -12.64 -1.52 4.53
N LYS A 141 -11.76 -1.90 3.60
CA LYS A 141 -11.70 -1.37 2.23
C LYS A 141 -12.19 -2.37 1.17
N PHE A 142 -12.87 -3.43 1.59
CA PHE A 142 -13.47 -4.43 0.69
C PHE A 142 -14.84 -4.01 0.15
N ASP A 143 -15.50 -3.08 0.83
CA ASP A 143 -16.74 -2.46 0.37
C ASP A 143 -16.61 -0.93 0.41
N SER A 144 -17.43 -0.22 -0.37
CA SER A 144 -17.38 1.23 -0.47
C SER A 144 -18.07 1.95 0.71
N LYS A 145 -18.42 1.25 1.80
CA LYS A 145 -19.21 1.85 2.91
C LYS A 145 -18.35 2.68 3.85
N VAL A 146 -17.12 2.24 4.10
CA VAL A 146 -16.20 2.90 5.05
C VAL A 146 -15.24 3.85 4.33
N TYR A 147 -14.85 3.47 3.12
CA TYR A 147 -14.04 4.27 2.20
C TYR A 147 -14.69 4.22 0.82
N GLU A 148 -15.23 5.35 0.37
CA GLU A 148 -15.83 5.44 -0.96
C GLU A 148 -14.76 5.30 -2.05
N THR A 149 -13.58 5.87 -1.81
CA THR A 149 -12.40 5.81 -2.68
C THR A 149 -11.16 5.58 -1.81
N SER A 150 -10.33 4.61 -2.16
CA SER A 150 -9.09 4.30 -1.45
C SER A 150 -8.08 3.60 -2.36
N GLY A 151 -6.78 3.83 -2.12
CA GLY A 151 -5.71 3.11 -2.80
C GLY A 151 -5.57 1.67 -2.31
N GLY A 152 -5.76 1.44 -1.01
CA GLY A 152 -5.63 0.10 -0.42
C GLY A 152 -6.87 -0.77 -0.63
N LEU A 153 -6.82 -1.76 -1.52
CA LEU A 153 -7.99 -2.64 -1.79
C LEU A 153 -7.80 -4.10 -1.35
N HIS A 154 -6.55 -4.52 -1.13
CA HIS A 154 -6.22 -5.93 -0.90
C HIS A 154 -6.37 -6.38 0.56
N GLY A 155 -6.32 -5.45 1.51
CA GLY A 155 -6.30 -5.75 2.95
C GLY A 155 -5.05 -6.51 3.39
N VAL A 156 -3.89 -6.23 2.76
CA VAL A 156 -2.60 -6.88 3.09
C VAL A 156 -1.48 -5.90 3.44
N GLY A 157 -1.56 -4.63 3.03
CA GLY A 157 -0.44 -3.69 3.10
C GLY A 157 0.22 -3.58 4.48
N VAL A 158 -0.55 -3.16 5.48
CA VAL A 158 -0.01 -2.94 6.84
C VAL A 158 0.41 -4.23 7.55
N SER A 159 -0.23 -5.36 7.26
CA SER A 159 0.18 -6.67 7.80
C SER A 159 1.47 -7.16 7.14
N VAL A 160 1.69 -6.85 5.87
CA VAL A 160 2.98 -7.09 5.20
C VAL A 160 4.09 -6.22 5.80
N VAL A 161 3.82 -4.93 6.07
CA VAL A 161 4.76 -4.06 6.79
C VAL A 161 5.13 -4.65 8.14
N ASN A 162 4.13 -5.11 8.90
CA ASN A 162 4.36 -5.78 10.17
C ASN A 162 5.21 -7.05 10.04
N ALA A 163 4.88 -7.90 9.06
CA ALA A 163 5.60 -9.15 8.80
C ALA A 163 7.08 -8.91 8.49
N LEU A 164 7.40 -7.83 7.75
CA LEU A 164 8.73 -7.52 7.24
C LEU A 164 9.50 -6.51 8.11
N SER A 165 8.96 -6.16 9.28
CA SER A 165 9.62 -5.31 10.28
C SER A 165 10.14 -6.15 11.46
N ASP A 166 11.33 -5.85 11.97
CA ASP A 166 11.82 -6.51 13.19
C ASP A 166 11.15 -5.93 14.45
N HIS A 167 10.72 -4.66 14.37
CA HIS A 167 9.93 -3.97 15.37
C HIS A 167 8.88 -3.10 14.69
N LEU A 168 7.64 -3.19 15.17
CA LEU A 168 6.55 -2.29 14.79
C LEU A 168 5.72 -1.92 16.02
N GLU A 169 5.41 -0.63 16.16
CA GLU A 169 4.52 -0.09 17.19
C GLU A 169 3.38 0.69 16.52
N VAL A 170 2.15 0.39 16.94
CA VAL A 170 0.95 1.14 16.55
C VAL A 170 0.42 1.86 17.77
N GLU A 171 0.24 3.17 17.66
CA GLU A 171 -0.55 3.95 18.60
C GLU A 171 -1.84 4.41 17.95
N VAL A 172 -2.96 4.33 18.68
CA VAL A 172 -4.25 4.85 18.24
C VAL A 172 -4.81 5.78 19.30
N ALA A 173 -5.11 7.01 18.91
CA ALA A 173 -5.87 7.94 19.73
C ALA A 173 -7.33 7.95 19.25
N ARG A 174 -8.23 7.38 20.05
CA ARG A 174 -9.65 7.28 19.71
C ARG A 174 -10.50 7.32 20.97
N GLY A 175 -11.59 8.07 20.95
CA GLY A 175 -12.49 8.19 22.11
C GLY A 175 -11.83 8.80 23.35
N ARG A 176 -10.88 9.74 23.17
CA ARG A 176 -10.05 10.35 24.24
C ARG A 176 -9.12 9.37 24.97
N GLN A 177 -8.95 8.16 24.45
CA GLN A 177 -8.05 7.16 25.00
C GLN A 177 -6.90 6.91 24.03
N LEU A 178 -5.68 6.79 24.56
CA LEU A 178 -4.51 6.35 23.80
C LEU A 178 -4.31 4.86 23.99
N TYR A 179 -4.20 4.14 22.88
CA TYR A 179 -3.89 2.72 22.85
C TYR A 179 -2.56 2.48 22.19
N ARG A 180 -1.87 1.41 22.59
CA ARG A 180 -0.62 0.97 21.95
C ARG A 180 -0.57 -0.53 21.82
N GLN A 181 -0.04 -1.03 20.71
CA GLN A 181 0.33 -2.42 20.56
C GLN A 181 1.66 -2.55 19.82
N ARG A 182 2.50 -3.47 20.26
CA ARG A 182 3.82 -3.73 19.68
C ARG A 182 3.87 -5.10 19.05
N PHE A 183 4.66 -5.19 17.99
CA PHE A 183 4.86 -6.38 17.19
C PHE A 183 6.34 -6.55 16.85
N SER A 184 6.75 -7.79 16.62
CA SER A 184 8.05 -8.14 16.07
C SER A 184 7.85 -9.21 15.01
N ARG A 185 8.28 -8.94 13.78
CA ARG A 185 8.20 -9.88 12.65
C ARG A 185 6.80 -10.44 12.42
N GLY A 186 5.78 -9.58 12.51
CA GLY A 186 4.37 -9.95 12.34
C GLY A 186 3.69 -10.51 13.60
N VAL A 187 4.43 -10.76 14.68
CA VAL A 187 3.90 -11.38 15.91
C VAL A 187 3.64 -10.31 16.97
N PRO A 188 2.45 -10.28 17.61
CA PRO A 188 2.22 -9.39 18.75
C PRO A 188 3.16 -9.73 19.91
N VAL A 189 3.91 -8.75 20.40
CA VAL A 189 4.76 -8.90 21.60
C VAL A 189 4.09 -8.34 22.86
N THR A 190 3.06 -7.53 22.68
CA THR A 190 2.15 -7.06 23.74
C THR A 190 0.70 -7.32 23.36
N GLY A 191 -0.17 -7.36 24.35
CA GLY A 191 -1.60 -7.10 24.12
C GLY A 191 -1.84 -5.62 23.76
N LEU A 192 -3.12 -5.25 23.57
CA LEU A 192 -3.50 -3.86 23.40
C LEU A 192 -3.44 -3.13 24.74
N GLU A 193 -2.44 -2.26 24.90
CA GLU A 193 -2.22 -1.47 26.11
C GLU A 193 -3.07 -0.20 26.09
N GLN A 194 -3.66 0.14 27.23
CA GLN A 194 -4.36 1.42 27.43
C GLN A 194 -3.41 2.39 28.16
N LEU A 195 -2.94 3.42 27.47
CA LEU A 195 -1.93 4.35 27.98
C LEU A 195 -2.51 5.57 28.71
N GLY A 196 -3.82 5.56 28.97
CA GLY A 196 -4.55 6.66 29.62
C GLY A 196 -5.17 7.69 28.67
N GLU A 197 -5.77 8.71 29.25
CA GLU A 197 -6.53 9.73 28.52
C GLU A 197 -5.62 10.67 27.72
N VAL A 198 -6.09 11.09 26.55
CA VAL A 198 -5.44 12.10 25.70
C VAL A 198 -6.44 13.13 25.21
N HIS A 199 -6.03 14.40 25.23
CA HIS A 199 -6.81 15.52 24.74
C HIS A 199 -6.22 16.05 23.43
N ASN A 200 -7.08 16.57 22.55
CA ASN A 200 -6.68 17.19 21.27
C ASN A 200 -5.83 16.29 20.36
N ARG A 201 -5.94 14.97 20.51
CA ARG A 201 -5.27 13.97 19.67
C ARG A 201 -6.31 12.97 19.17
N ARG A 202 -6.23 12.64 17.89
CA ARG A 202 -6.95 11.54 17.25
C ARG A 202 -6.09 10.93 16.14
N GLY A 203 -6.49 9.78 15.63
CA GLY A 203 -5.85 9.14 14.48
C GLY A 203 -4.89 8.03 14.88
N THR A 204 -4.02 7.67 13.94
CA THR A 204 -3.11 6.52 14.07
C THR A 204 -1.67 6.98 13.90
N ARG A 205 -0.77 6.41 14.70
CA ARG A 205 0.68 6.45 14.45
C ARG A 205 1.20 5.02 14.26
N ILE A 206 1.88 4.77 13.16
CA ILE A 206 2.58 3.52 12.90
C ILE A 206 4.07 3.83 12.84
N ARG A 207 4.86 3.22 13.74
CA ARG A 207 6.32 3.33 13.78
C ARG A 207 6.94 1.96 13.55
N PHE A 208 7.85 1.82 12.60
CA PHE A 208 8.43 0.54 12.24
C PHE A 208 9.90 0.63 11.83
N HIS A 209 10.61 -0.49 11.96
CA HIS A 209 12.01 -0.65 11.57
C HIS A 209 12.13 -1.90 10.67
N PRO A 210 12.78 -1.79 9.50
CA PRO A 210 12.85 -2.88 8.53
C PRO A 210 13.69 -4.05 9.06
N ASP A 211 13.27 -5.29 8.82
CA ASP A 211 14.01 -6.46 9.28
C ASP A 211 15.24 -6.74 8.40
N GLU A 212 16.44 -6.60 8.97
CA GLU A 212 17.69 -6.92 8.29
C GLU A 212 17.79 -8.38 7.82
N GLN A 213 17.01 -9.30 8.42
CA GLN A 213 16.95 -10.69 7.95
C GLN A 213 16.27 -10.83 6.57
N ILE A 214 15.47 -9.85 6.19
CA ILE A 214 14.76 -9.80 4.91
C ILE A 214 15.50 -8.93 3.91
N PHE A 215 15.91 -7.72 4.33
CA PHE A 215 16.47 -6.69 3.44
C PHE A 215 18.01 -6.68 3.42
N GLY A 216 18.65 -7.54 4.20
CA GLY A 216 20.09 -7.60 4.33
C GLY A 216 20.63 -6.76 5.50
N LYS A 217 21.86 -7.06 5.89
CA LYS A 217 22.54 -6.39 7.00
C LYS A 217 22.78 -4.90 6.69
N GLY A 218 22.44 -4.02 7.62
CA GLY A 218 22.55 -2.57 7.45
C GLY A 218 21.44 -1.96 6.58
N ALA A 219 20.30 -2.66 6.45
CA ALA A 219 19.14 -2.13 5.76
C ALA A 219 18.67 -0.83 6.44
N ALA A 220 18.66 0.27 5.67
CA ALA A 220 18.32 1.59 6.17
C ALA A 220 17.59 2.38 5.10
N PHE A 221 16.56 3.12 5.49
CA PHE A 221 15.85 4.00 4.58
C PHE A 221 16.75 5.13 4.07
N GLU A 222 16.53 5.53 2.81
CA GLU A 222 17.17 6.68 2.19
C GLU A 222 16.32 7.93 2.42
N PRO A 223 16.82 8.94 3.18
CA PRO A 223 16.06 10.16 3.47
C PRO A 223 15.55 10.88 2.23
N ALA A 224 16.40 11.04 1.20
CA ALA A 224 16.02 11.69 -0.06
C ALA A 224 14.87 11.00 -0.78
N ARG A 225 14.82 9.67 -0.70
CA ARG A 225 13.76 8.90 -1.32
C ARG A 225 12.45 9.04 -0.56
N LEU A 226 12.47 8.87 0.75
CA LEU A 226 11.30 9.10 1.60
C LEU A 226 10.77 10.51 1.47
N TYR A 227 11.64 11.53 1.51
CA TYR A 227 11.27 12.93 1.31
C TYR A 227 10.55 13.16 -0.03
N ARG A 228 11.06 12.62 -1.14
CA ARG A 228 10.41 12.71 -2.46
C ARG A 228 9.05 12.00 -2.47
N MET A 229 8.94 10.82 -1.85
CA MET A 229 7.69 10.08 -1.74
C MET A 229 6.66 10.82 -0.89
N THR A 230 7.06 11.40 0.25
CA THR A 230 6.21 12.23 1.11
C THR A 230 5.71 13.46 0.35
N ARG A 231 6.62 14.18 -0.33
CA ARG A 231 6.27 15.37 -1.11
C ARG A 231 5.32 15.06 -2.26
N SER A 232 5.52 13.94 -2.95
CA SER A 232 4.65 13.57 -4.08
C SER A 232 3.21 13.32 -3.62
N LYS A 233 3.00 12.70 -2.44
CA LYS A 233 1.66 12.50 -1.89
C LYS A 233 0.89 13.80 -1.63
N ALA A 234 1.56 14.85 -1.18
CA ALA A 234 0.92 16.15 -0.93
C ALA A 234 0.39 16.81 -2.21
N TYR A 235 0.99 16.53 -3.37
CA TYR A 235 0.49 17.03 -4.65
C TYR A 235 -0.78 16.29 -5.14
N LEU A 236 -0.99 15.05 -4.69
CA LEU A 236 -2.08 14.19 -5.17
C LEU A 236 -3.41 14.48 -4.45
N PHE A 237 -3.37 15.24 -3.35
CA PHE A 237 -4.56 15.68 -2.65
C PHE A 237 -4.34 17.05 -2.03
N GLY A 238 -4.85 18.10 -2.68
CA GLY A 238 -4.65 19.49 -2.23
C GLY A 238 -5.30 19.86 -0.90
N GLY A 239 -6.05 18.94 -0.27
CA GLY A 239 -6.73 19.16 1.01
C GLY A 239 -5.98 18.65 2.25
N VAL A 240 -4.77 18.09 2.10
CA VAL A 240 -3.98 17.57 3.21
C VAL A 240 -2.65 18.32 3.34
N GLU A 241 -2.28 18.60 4.59
CA GLU A 241 -0.94 19.06 4.94
C GLU A 241 -0.07 17.85 5.28
N ILE A 242 1.07 17.69 4.62
CA ILE A 242 2.03 16.62 4.96
C ILE A 242 3.31 17.24 5.49
N ARG A 243 3.74 16.80 6.67
CA ARG A 243 4.91 17.30 7.37
C ARG A 243 5.99 16.24 7.40
N TRP A 244 7.21 16.62 7.05
CA TRP A 244 8.38 15.76 7.01
C TRP A 244 9.36 16.18 8.10
N THR A 245 9.86 15.21 8.85
CA THR A 245 10.98 15.36 9.78
C THR A 245 11.95 14.21 9.60
N CYS A 246 13.24 14.53 9.52
CA CYS A 246 14.32 13.56 9.45
C CYS A 246 15.43 13.99 10.38
N ASP A 247 16.01 13.04 11.11
CA ASP A 247 17.19 13.30 11.91
C ASP A 247 18.36 13.77 11.01
N PRO A 248 18.96 14.94 11.29
CA PRO A 248 20.04 15.48 10.45
C PRO A 248 21.26 14.56 10.30
N SER A 249 21.51 13.64 11.25
CA SER A 249 22.64 12.71 11.18
C SER A 249 22.53 11.68 10.05
N LEU A 250 21.32 11.47 9.51
CA LEU A 250 21.07 10.55 8.40
C LEU A 250 21.26 11.22 7.02
N ILE A 251 21.33 12.54 6.98
CA ILE A 251 21.46 13.33 5.77
C ILE A 251 22.94 13.44 5.44
N LYS A 252 23.36 12.83 4.32
CA LYS A 252 24.76 12.85 3.88
C LYS A 252 25.15 14.27 3.44
N GLU A 253 26.43 14.64 3.52
CA GLU A 253 26.91 16.00 3.16
C GLU A 253 26.51 16.47 1.75
N LYS A 254 26.34 15.53 0.80
CA LYS A 254 25.94 15.81 -0.58
C LYS A 254 24.43 15.71 -0.83
N ASP A 255 23.67 15.32 0.19
CA ASP A 255 22.22 15.18 0.13
C ASP A 255 21.56 16.53 0.42
N THR A 256 20.73 17.00 -0.51
CA THR A 256 19.99 18.27 -0.38
C THR A 256 18.66 18.12 0.34
N THR A 257 18.37 16.94 0.90
CA THR A 257 17.14 16.66 1.65
C THR A 257 17.08 17.55 2.88
N PRO A 258 15.98 18.29 3.09
CA PRO A 258 15.83 19.08 4.30
C PRO A 258 15.48 18.19 5.50
N ALA A 259 16.02 18.52 6.67
CA ALA A 259 15.69 17.85 7.92
C ALA A 259 14.21 18.07 8.34
N LYS A 260 13.60 19.17 7.91
CA LYS A 260 12.18 19.45 8.11
C LYS A 260 11.58 20.11 6.89
N ALA A 261 10.36 19.74 6.54
CA ALA A 261 9.58 20.40 5.50
C ALA A 261 8.08 20.25 5.76
N GLU A 262 7.31 21.20 5.24
CA GLU A 262 5.85 21.16 5.26
C GLU A 262 5.35 21.29 3.82
N PHE A 263 4.38 20.46 3.46
CA PHE A 263 3.85 20.37 2.11
C PHE A 263 2.35 20.59 2.14
N HIS A 264 1.90 21.60 1.41
CA HIS A 264 0.49 21.87 1.18
C HIS A 264 0.36 22.53 -0.20
N PHE A 265 -0.25 21.81 -1.14
CA PHE A 265 -0.31 22.21 -2.56
C PHE A 265 -1.77 22.29 -3.02
N PRO A 266 -2.46 23.42 -2.77
CA PRO A 266 -3.88 23.56 -3.09
C PRO A 266 -4.14 23.54 -4.61
N GLY A 267 -3.15 23.82 -5.45
CA GLY A 267 -3.24 23.68 -6.91
C GLY A 267 -3.00 22.25 -7.43
N GLY A 268 -2.79 21.28 -6.55
CA GLY A 268 -2.75 19.85 -6.87
C GLY A 268 -1.75 19.49 -7.96
N LEU A 269 -2.21 18.79 -9.00
CA LEU A 269 -1.36 18.33 -10.10
C LEU A 269 -0.77 19.47 -10.94
N LYS A 270 -1.43 20.64 -10.98
CA LYS A 270 -0.89 21.82 -11.67
C LYS A 270 0.37 22.33 -10.97
N ASP A 271 0.34 22.41 -9.64
CA ASP A 271 1.49 22.81 -8.83
C ASP A 271 2.60 21.77 -8.93
N TYR A 272 2.25 20.48 -8.99
CA TYR A 272 3.23 19.42 -9.19
C TYR A 272 3.94 19.56 -10.53
N LEU A 273 3.19 19.66 -11.62
CA LEU A 273 3.76 19.76 -12.95
C LEU A 273 4.65 21.01 -13.08
N LYS A 274 4.21 22.14 -12.52
CA LYS A 274 5.02 23.37 -12.46
C LYS A 274 6.32 23.16 -11.69
N ALA A 275 6.28 22.50 -10.54
CA ALA A 275 7.47 22.22 -9.75
C ALA A 275 8.43 21.24 -10.45
N SER A 276 7.91 20.27 -11.21
CA SER A 276 8.72 19.32 -11.97
C SER A 276 9.43 19.94 -13.17
N LEU A 277 8.80 20.93 -13.83
CA LEU A 277 9.37 21.61 -14.98
C LEU A 277 10.29 22.78 -14.61
N GLY A 278 10.14 23.38 -13.43
CA GLY A 278 10.94 24.53 -13.01
C GLY A 278 10.81 25.70 -13.99
N ASP A 279 11.94 26.17 -14.51
CA ASP A 279 12.05 27.31 -15.43
C ASP A 279 12.12 26.90 -16.91
N GLU A 280 11.87 25.62 -17.24
CA GLU A 280 11.87 25.13 -18.61
C GLU A 280 10.86 25.87 -19.50
N PHE A 281 11.25 26.14 -20.75
CA PHE A 281 10.39 26.82 -21.71
C PHE A 281 9.20 25.92 -22.10
N GLN A 282 8.00 26.46 -21.99
CA GLN A 282 6.75 25.78 -22.33
C GLN A 282 6.17 26.33 -23.64
N VAL A 283 5.67 25.43 -24.48
CA VAL A 283 4.97 25.76 -25.73
C VAL A 283 3.68 26.53 -25.43
N THR A 284 3.00 26.18 -24.34
CA THR A 284 1.81 26.89 -23.86
C THR A 284 2.17 27.88 -22.76
N ARG A 285 1.49 29.03 -22.70
CA ARG A 285 1.68 30.02 -21.63
C ARG A 285 1.18 29.52 -20.28
N GLU A 286 0.13 28.71 -20.29
CA GLU A 286 -0.46 28.12 -19.11
C GLU A 286 -0.49 26.60 -19.24
N ILE A 287 -0.29 25.93 -18.10
CA ILE A 287 -0.53 24.50 -17.97
C ILE A 287 -2.03 24.24 -18.13
N PHE A 288 -2.40 23.36 -19.06
CA PHE A 288 -3.78 22.91 -19.21
C PHE A 288 -4.10 21.94 -18.09
N ALA A 289 -4.83 22.41 -17.08
CA ALA A 289 -5.20 21.63 -15.91
C ALA A 289 -6.69 21.74 -15.62
N GLY A 290 -7.23 20.71 -14.97
CA GLY A 290 -8.63 20.69 -14.58
C GLY A 290 -8.95 19.49 -13.71
N LYS A 291 -10.17 19.53 -13.15
CA LYS A 291 -10.76 18.43 -12.40
C LYS A 291 -12.18 18.20 -12.93
N SER A 292 -12.60 16.94 -12.99
CA SER A 292 -13.96 16.55 -13.35
C SER A 292 -14.42 15.42 -12.46
N ASP A 293 -15.59 15.58 -11.85
CA ASP A 293 -16.24 14.48 -11.15
C ASP A 293 -17.04 13.63 -12.14
N ARG A 294 -17.19 12.34 -11.85
CA ARG A 294 -18.00 11.44 -12.68
C ARG A 294 -19.47 11.80 -12.52
N GLN A 295 -20.17 12.02 -13.64
CA GLN A 295 -21.63 12.18 -13.60
C GLN A 295 -22.32 10.85 -13.30
N GLY A 296 -23.16 10.82 -12.26
CA GLY A 296 -24.02 9.67 -11.94
C GLY A 296 -23.30 8.46 -11.34
N GLY A 297 -22.10 8.64 -10.76
CA GLY A 297 -21.38 7.57 -10.09
C GLY A 297 -20.14 8.08 -9.34
N HIS A 298 -19.34 7.14 -8.83
CA HIS A 298 -18.15 7.44 -8.05
C HIS A 298 -16.90 7.65 -8.93
N GLY A 299 -15.97 8.45 -8.43
CA GLY A 299 -14.68 8.74 -9.05
C GLY A 299 -14.55 10.17 -9.56
N SER A 300 -13.32 10.67 -9.59
CA SER A 300 -12.97 11.98 -10.12
C SER A 300 -11.71 11.88 -10.96
N LEU A 301 -11.54 12.78 -11.91
CA LEU A 301 -10.36 12.86 -12.75
C LEU A 301 -9.73 14.24 -12.54
N GLU A 302 -8.45 14.27 -12.20
CA GLU A 302 -7.62 15.48 -12.21
C GLU A 302 -6.50 15.33 -13.23
N TRP A 303 -6.23 16.38 -13.99
CA TRP A 303 -5.16 16.39 -14.98
C TRP A 303 -4.40 17.70 -14.97
N ALA A 304 -3.14 17.63 -15.37
CA ALA A 304 -2.32 18.79 -15.74
C ALA A 304 -1.39 18.38 -16.89
N VAL A 305 -1.35 19.16 -17.97
CA VAL A 305 -0.45 18.88 -19.11
C VAL A 305 0.04 20.15 -19.77
N THR A 306 1.28 20.11 -20.24
CA THR A 306 1.89 21.10 -21.12
C THR A 306 2.86 20.41 -22.08
N TRP A 307 3.47 21.17 -22.98
CA TRP A 307 4.52 20.70 -23.89
C TRP A 307 5.75 21.57 -23.71
N PHE A 308 6.94 20.96 -23.70
CA PHE A 308 8.20 21.67 -23.45
C PHE A 308 9.32 21.17 -24.39
N GLY A 309 10.54 21.69 -24.24
CA GLY A 309 11.66 21.37 -25.14
C GLY A 309 12.35 20.02 -24.91
N GLY A 310 12.01 19.30 -23.84
CA GLY A 310 12.62 18.02 -23.47
C GLY A 310 11.78 16.80 -23.81
N ASP A 311 12.22 15.64 -23.33
CA ASP A 311 11.53 14.37 -23.49
C ASP A 311 10.20 14.36 -22.72
N GLY A 312 9.13 13.93 -23.37
CA GLY A 312 7.81 13.82 -22.77
C GLY A 312 7.73 12.78 -21.66
N PHE A 313 6.87 13.03 -20.69
CA PHE A 313 6.53 12.10 -19.61
C PHE A 313 5.05 12.22 -19.23
N LEU A 314 4.49 11.13 -18.72
CA LEU A 314 3.16 11.12 -18.11
C LEU A 314 3.25 10.35 -16.80
N ASN A 315 3.11 11.07 -15.69
CA ASN A 315 3.00 10.44 -14.37
C ASN A 315 1.52 10.27 -14.04
N SER A 316 1.08 9.02 -13.91
CA SER A 316 -0.31 8.69 -13.66
C SER A 316 -0.51 8.05 -12.29
N TYR A 317 -1.69 8.27 -11.72
CA TYR A 317 -2.08 7.82 -10.39
C TYR A 317 -3.52 7.34 -10.39
N CYS A 318 -3.80 6.32 -9.58
CA CYS A 318 -5.15 5.87 -9.23
C CYS A 318 -5.28 5.91 -7.71
N ASN A 319 -6.22 6.69 -7.17
CA ASN A 319 -6.42 6.84 -5.72
C ASN A 319 -5.11 7.19 -4.98
N THR A 320 -4.34 8.12 -5.54
CA THR A 320 -2.99 8.53 -5.09
C THR A 320 -1.87 7.49 -5.27
N ILE A 321 -2.15 6.30 -5.79
CA ILE A 321 -1.17 5.24 -6.02
C ILE A 321 -0.55 5.42 -7.41
N PRO A 322 0.79 5.49 -7.55
CA PRO A 322 1.44 5.65 -8.85
C PRO A 322 1.23 4.40 -9.73
N THR A 323 0.87 4.63 -11.00
CA THR A 323 0.68 3.57 -12.00
C THR A 323 1.80 3.60 -13.03
N GLY A 324 2.96 3.02 -12.67
CA GLY A 324 4.18 3.09 -13.50
C GLY A 324 4.08 2.40 -14.87
N GLU A 325 3.17 1.45 -15.03
CA GLU A 325 2.87 0.77 -16.31
C GLU A 325 1.65 1.38 -17.03
N GLY A 326 1.12 2.49 -16.51
CA GLY A 326 -0.07 3.15 -17.02
C GLY A 326 -1.35 2.34 -16.81
N GLY A 327 -2.24 2.38 -17.80
CA GLY A 327 -3.54 1.72 -17.73
C GLY A 327 -4.59 2.36 -18.63
N THR A 328 -5.86 2.05 -18.37
CA THR A 328 -7.01 2.54 -19.16
C THR A 328 -7.19 4.05 -19.05
N HIS A 329 -6.88 4.64 -17.90
CA HIS A 329 -6.87 6.08 -17.65
C HIS A 329 -5.86 6.81 -18.54
N GLU A 330 -4.63 6.31 -18.62
CA GLU A 330 -3.61 6.88 -19.53
C GLU A 330 -3.99 6.74 -21.00
N ALA A 331 -4.45 5.56 -21.41
CA ALA A 331 -4.89 5.33 -22.78
C ALA A 331 -6.04 6.28 -23.16
N GLY A 332 -6.99 6.49 -22.24
CA GLY A 332 -8.07 7.46 -22.39
C GLY A 332 -7.56 8.89 -22.54
N PHE A 333 -6.63 9.30 -21.66
CA PHE A 333 -6.03 10.64 -21.68
C PHE A 333 -5.31 10.94 -23.00
N ARG A 334 -4.44 10.03 -23.43
CA ARG A 334 -3.72 10.09 -24.72
C ARG A 334 -4.68 10.24 -25.91
N ASN A 335 -5.75 9.45 -25.92
CA ASN A 335 -6.77 9.49 -26.96
C ASN A 335 -7.57 10.79 -26.98
N VAL A 336 -7.91 11.35 -25.81
CA VAL A 336 -8.67 12.60 -25.70
C VAL A 336 -7.82 13.79 -26.14
N LEU A 337 -6.56 13.89 -25.71
CA LEU A 337 -5.65 14.95 -26.14
C LEU A 337 -5.46 14.94 -27.67
N THR A 338 -5.19 13.76 -28.24
CA THR A 338 -5.00 13.61 -29.69
C THR A 338 -6.25 14.03 -30.47
N ARG A 339 -7.43 13.57 -30.05
CA ARG A 339 -8.70 13.96 -30.70
C ARG A 339 -8.99 15.45 -30.54
N GLY A 340 -8.74 16.02 -29.37
CA GLY A 340 -8.96 17.45 -29.10
C GLY A 340 -8.09 18.35 -29.98
N LEU A 341 -6.79 18.03 -30.09
CA LEU A 341 -5.86 18.78 -30.94
C LEU A 341 -6.22 18.67 -32.42
N ARG A 342 -6.58 17.48 -32.91
CA ARG A 342 -7.06 17.29 -34.29
C ARG A 342 -8.34 18.09 -34.58
N ALA A 343 -9.32 18.01 -33.69
CA ALA A 343 -10.59 18.74 -33.84
C ALA A 343 -10.36 20.27 -33.87
N TYR A 344 -9.48 20.79 -33.02
CA TYR A 344 -9.13 22.21 -33.05
C TYR A 344 -8.38 22.59 -34.34
N ALA A 345 -7.45 21.75 -34.80
CA ALA A 345 -6.74 21.99 -36.05
C ALA A 345 -7.66 22.01 -37.26
N ASP A 346 -8.65 21.11 -37.33
CA ASP A 346 -9.68 21.11 -38.37
C ASP A 346 -10.51 22.39 -38.31
N LEU A 347 -10.88 22.86 -37.11
CA LEU A 347 -11.64 24.11 -36.90
C LEU A 347 -10.89 25.33 -37.46
N VAL A 348 -9.57 25.39 -37.29
CA VAL A 348 -8.73 26.50 -37.80
C VAL A 348 -8.20 26.27 -39.22
N GLY A 349 -8.63 25.18 -39.89
CA GLY A 349 -8.25 24.87 -41.27
C GLY A 349 -6.85 24.28 -41.45
N ASN A 350 -6.19 23.81 -40.39
CA ASN A 350 -4.87 23.17 -40.46
C ASN A 350 -4.99 21.66 -40.74
N LYS A 351 -5.16 21.33 -42.03
CA LYS A 351 -5.32 19.94 -42.49
C LYS A 351 -4.14 19.01 -42.18
N ARG A 352 -2.93 19.55 -41.94
CA ARG A 352 -1.75 18.73 -41.61
C ARG A 352 -1.90 17.98 -40.29
N ALA A 353 -2.76 18.45 -39.38
CA ALA A 353 -2.98 17.77 -38.11
C ALA A 353 -3.71 16.43 -38.24
N SER A 354 -4.38 16.16 -39.37
CA SER A 354 -5.11 14.90 -39.59
C SER A 354 -4.24 13.64 -39.47
N ILE A 355 -2.93 13.75 -39.74
CA ILE A 355 -1.97 12.64 -39.63
C ILE A 355 -1.31 12.54 -38.25
N VAL A 356 -1.47 13.54 -37.37
CA VAL A 356 -0.81 13.61 -36.05
C VAL A 356 -1.26 12.46 -35.18
N THR A 357 -0.37 11.57 -34.79
CA THR A 357 -0.63 10.40 -33.95
C THR A 357 -0.60 10.74 -32.45
N SER A 358 -0.96 9.79 -31.59
CA SER A 358 -0.79 9.99 -30.15
C SER A 358 0.68 10.05 -29.74
N GLU A 359 1.58 9.39 -30.46
CA GLU A 359 3.02 9.46 -30.17
C GLU A 359 3.55 10.86 -30.47
N ASP A 360 3.15 11.46 -31.59
CA ASP A 360 3.49 12.84 -31.95
C ASP A 360 3.02 13.84 -30.88
N VAL A 361 1.84 13.63 -30.30
CA VAL A 361 1.31 14.47 -29.23
C VAL A 361 2.11 14.29 -27.94
N MET A 362 2.52 13.07 -27.61
CA MET A 362 3.14 12.77 -26.32
C MET A 362 4.66 12.95 -26.32
N ILE A 363 5.30 13.13 -27.48
CA ILE A 363 6.76 13.19 -27.62
C ILE A 363 7.43 14.22 -26.70
N SER A 364 6.77 15.36 -26.49
CA SER A 364 7.23 16.46 -25.63
C SER A 364 6.19 16.88 -24.59
N ALA A 365 5.15 16.07 -24.41
CA ALA A 365 4.12 16.33 -23.42
C ALA A 365 4.66 16.03 -22.02
N ALA A 366 4.56 16.98 -21.11
CA ALA A 366 4.78 16.80 -19.69
C ALA A 366 3.40 16.75 -19.01
N GLY A 367 3.03 15.59 -18.48
CA GLY A 367 1.69 15.33 -17.99
C GLY A 367 1.65 14.72 -16.58
N MET A 368 0.63 15.11 -15.84
CA MET A 368 0.20 14.51 -14.58
C MET A 368 -1.27 14.11 -14.71
N LEU A 369 -1.61 12.92 -14.23
CA LEU A 369 -2.97 12.36 -14.31
C LEU A 369 -3.32 11.64 -13.01
N SER A 370 -4.44 11.97 -12.37
CA SER A 370 -4.95 11.24 -11.21
C SER A 370 -6.41 10.89 -11.40
N VAL A 371 -6.76 9.62 -11.19
CA VAL A 371 -8.14 9.11 -11.21
C VAL A 371 -8.58 8.51 -9.89
#